data_AF-A0A1G7R967-F1
#
_entry.id   AF-A0A1G7R967-F1
#
_cell.length_a   1.000
_cell.length_b   1.000
_cell.length_c   1.000
_cell.angle_alpha   90.00
_cell.angle_beta   90.00
_cell.angle_gamma   90.00
#
_symmetry.space_group_name_H-M   'P 1'
#
loop_
_entity.id
_entity.type
_entity.pdbx_description
1 polymer ?
#
loop_
_entity_poly.entity_id
_entity_poly.type
_entity_poly.pdbx_seq_one_letter_code
_entity_poly.pdbx_strand_id
1 'polypeptide(L)'
;MLNLQGLGFSHTNGDLLFSDLNLTINKYEKIALIGHNGTGKSTLLKILAGKLLPTFGHVKTESVPCFVPQLFGQFNEFTVAQALHVEDKLRR
;
A
#
# COMPACT_ATOMS: atom_id res chain seq x y z
N MET A 1 13.63 1.98 2.99
CA MET A 1 12.96 1.44 4.18
C MET A 1 11.49 1.86 4.15
N LEU A 2 10.58 1.02 4.65
CA LEU A 2 9.17 1.36 4.90
C LEU A 2 8.89 1.16 6.40
N ASN A 3 8.27 2.14 7.04
CA ASN A 3 8.00 2.13 8.48
C ASN A 3 6.59 2.66 8.79
N LEU A 4 5.89 1.95 9.68
CA LEU A 4 4.59 2.31 10.23
C LEU A 4 4.78 2.58 11.71
N GLN A 5 4.24 3.68 12.20
CA GLN A 5 4.27 4.05 13.61
C GLN A 5 2.88 4.36 14.10
N GLY A 6 2.41 3.57 15.07
CA GLY A 6 1.10 3.72 15.71
C GLY A 6 -0.06 3.78 14.72
N LEU A 7 0.01 3.01 13.63
CA LEU A 7 -0.95 3.14 12.53
C LEU A 7 -2.32 2.65 12.95
N GLY A 8 -3.31 3.51 12.74
CA GLY A 8 -4.72 3.22 12.95
C GLY A 8 -5.57 3.49 11.73
N PHE A 9 -6.62 2.69 11.57
CA PHE A 9 -7.60 2.89 10.51
C PHE A 9 -8.98 2.47 10.98
N SER A 10 -9.95 3.35 10.79
CA SER A 10 -11.37 3.06 10.98
C SER A 10 -12.10 3.15 9.64
N HIS A 11 -13.06 2.25 9.45
CA HIS A 11 -14.03 2.37 8.35
C HIS A 11 -14.93 3.60 8.55
N THR A 12 -15.63 4.01 7.48
CA THR A 12 -16.52 5.17 7.51
C THR A 12 -17.70 5.02 8.48
N ASN A 13 -18.05 3.79 8.84
CA ASN A 13 -19.07 3.49 9.85
C ASN A 13 -18.54 3.59 11.30
N GLY A 14 -17.27 3.91 11.49
CA GLY A 14 -16.62 4.03 12.80
C GLY A 14 -15.91 2.76 13.28
N ASP A 15 -16.07 1.63 12.59
CA ASP A 15 -15.45 0.36 13.02
C ASP A 15 -13.93 0.43 12.91
N LEU A 16 -13.25 0.21 14.03
CA LEU A 16 -11.80 0.19 14.10
C LEU A 16 -11.26 -1.10 13.48
N LEU A 17 -10.52 -0.96 12.37
CA LEU A 17 -9.89 -2.07 11.66
C LEU A 17 -8.46 -2.32 12.16
N PHE A 18 -7.69 -1.24 12.37
CA PHE A 18 -6.33 -1.30 12.89
C PHE A 18 -6.17 -0.36 14.08
N SER A 19 -5.45 -0.84 15.10
CA SER A 19 -5.05 -0.06 16.27
C SER A 19 -3.57 -0.29 16.54
N ASP A 20 -2.80 0.80 16.63
CA ASP A 20 -1.38 0.77 17.01
C ASP A 20 -0.51 -0.22 16.21
N LEU A 21 -0.70 -0.25 14.89
CA LEU A 21 0.07 -1.12 14.02
C LEU A 21 1.47 -0.52 13.79
N ASN A 22 2.48 -1.26 14.23
CA ASN A 22 3.89 -0.91 14.08
C ASN A 22 4.60 -1.96 13.22
N LEU A 23 5.28 -1.53 12.16
CA LEU A 23 5.95 -2.41 11.21
C LEU A 23 7.15 -1.69 10.60
N THR A 24 8.27 -2.39 10.48
CA THR A 24 9.44 -1.92 9.73
C THR A 24 9.82 -2.97 8.70
N ILE A 25 10.00 -2.52 7.45
CA ILE A 25 10.50 -3.33 6.34
C ILE A 25 11.77 -2.66 5.81
N ASN A 26 12.88 -3.37 5.91
CA ASN A 26 14.18 -2.91 5.45
C ASN A 26 14.34 -3.11 3.94
N LYS A 27 15.41 -2.51 3.39
CA LYS A 27 15.77 -2.76 1.98
C LYS A 27 16.05 -4.25 1.78
N TYR A 28 15.61 -4.77 0.64
CA TYR A 28 15.80 -6.16 0.22
C TYR A 28 15.03 -7.23 1.01
N GLU A 29 14.26 -6.84 2.04
CA GLU A 29 13.35 -7.76 2.72
C GLU A 29 12.15 -8.10 1.82
N LYS A 30 11.75 -9.37 1.87
CA LYS A 30 10.54 -9.87 1.25
C LYS A 30 9.64 -10.39 2.35
N ILE A 31 8.45 -9.82 2.45
CA ILE A 31 7.47 -10.22 3.45
C ILE A 31 6.17 -10.65 2.78
N ALA A 32 5.39 -11.48 3.48
CA ALA A 32 4.05 -11.85 3.08
C ALA A 32 3.04 -11.36 4.12
N LEU A 33 1.96 -10.74 3.66
CA LEU A 33 0.83 -10.36 4.51
C LEU A 33 -0.26 -11.42 4.41
N ILE A 34 -0.44 -12.21 5.47
CA ILE A 34 -1.39 -13.32 5.53
C ILE A 34 -2.56 -13.01 6.47
N GLY A 35 -3.69 -13.67 6.24
CA GLY A 35 -4.89 -13.53 7.08
C GLY A 35 -6.18 -13.84 6.31
N HIS A 36 -7.27 -14.08 7.02
CA HIS A 36 -8.59 -14.37 6.45
C HIS A 36 -9.15 -13.23 5.60
N ASN A 37 -10.15 -13.50 4.77
CA ASN A 37 -10.86 -12.44 4.05
C ASN A 37 -11.53 -11.48 5.04
N GLY A 38 -11.53 -10.18 4.72
CA GLY A 38 -12.09 -9.15 5.60
C GLY A 38 -11.14 -8.62 6.69
N THR A 39 -9.98 -9.24 6.93
CA THR A 39 -9.04 -8.78 7.99
C THR A 39 -8.27 -7.48 7.67
N GLY A 40 -8.60 -6.81 6.57
CA GLY A 40 -7.99 -5.52 6.21
C GLY A 40 -6.73 -5.58 5.35
N LYS A 41 -6.28 -6.75 4.86
CA LYS A 41 -5.05 -6.85 4.05
C LYS A 41 -4.99 -5.87 2.88
N SER A 42 -6.05 -5.82 2.06
CA SER A 42 -6.12 -4.90 0.92
C SER A 42 -6.19 -3.44 1.38
N THR A 43 -6.78 -3.16 2.55
CA THR A 43 -6.79 -1.83 3.16
C THR A 43 -5.38 -1.42 3.56
N LEU A 44 -4.63 -2.28 4.26
CA LEU A 44 -3.25 -2.03 4.64
C LEU A 44 -2.38 -1.77 3.41
N LEU A 45 -2.46 -2.62 2.38
CA LEU A 45 -1.70 -2.41 1.13
C LEU A 45 -2.03 -1.08 0.44
N LYS A 46 -3.29 -0.65 0.43
CA LYS A 46 -3.68 0.67 -0.10
C LYS A 46 -3.11 1.82 0.75
N ILE A 47 -3.08 1.67 2.07
CA ILE A 47 -2.48 2.67 2.96
C ILE A 47 -0.97 2.77 2.74
N LEU A 48 -0.27 1.63 2.66
CA LEU A 48 1.16 1.59 2.36
C LEU A 48 1.49 2.20 0.99
N ALA A 49 0.60 2.03 0.02
CA ALA A 49 0.73 2.62 -1.32
C ALA A 49 0.33 4.11 -1.39
N GLY A 50 -0.09 4.73 -0.27
CA GLY A 50 -0.57 6.11 -0.25
C GLY A 50 -1.92 6.32 -0.94
N LYS A 51 -2.64 5.25 -1.29
CA LYS A 51 -3.97 5.31 -1.94
C LYS A 51 -5.11 5.49 -0.93
N LEU A 52 -4.82 5.31 0.35
CA LEU A 52 -5.74 5.50 1.46
C LEU A 52 -4.98 6.11 2.63
N LEU A 53 -5.58 7.09 3.31
CA LEU A 53 -4.94 7.72 4.46
C LEU A 53 -5.29 6.95 5.75
N PRO A 54 -4.34 6.76 6.66
CA PRO A 54 -4.65 6.24 7.99
C PRO A 54 -5.50 7.25 8.76
N THR A 55 -6.30 6.77 9.72
CA THR A 55 -7.06 7.64 10.63
C THR A 55 -6.15 8.31 11.65
N PHE A 56 -5.11 7.60 12.10
CA PHE A 56 -4.06 8.12 12.98
C PHE A 56 -2.75 7.36 12.77
N GLY A 57 -1.65 7.91 13.29
CA GLY A 57 -0.30 7.40 13.03
C GLY A 57 0.20 7.82 11.64
N HIS A 58 1.30 7.23 11.19
CA HIS A 58 1.90 7.59 9.90
C HIS A 58 2.68 6.45 9.24
N VAL A 59 2.80 6.54 7.91
CA VAL A 59 3.64 5.69 7.07
C VAL A 59 4.81 6.52 6.56
N LYS A 60 6.04 6.04 6.77
CA LYS A 60 7.27 6.63 6.23
C LYS A 60 7.88 5.68 5.20
N THR A 61 8.19 6.21 4.02
CA THR A 61 8.90 5.47 2.98
C THR A 61 10.04 6.33 2.40
N GLU A 62 11.16 5.71 2.06
CA GLU A 62 12.28 6.41 1.40
C GLU A 62 12.04 6.66 -0.10
N SER A 63 11.10 5.94 -0.69
CA SER A 63 10.73 6.02 -2.10
C SER A 63 9.23 5.83 -2.26
N VAL A 64 8.69 6.26 -3.40
CA VAL A 64 7.28 6.02 -3.74
C VAL A 64 7.06 4.52 -3.98
N PRO A 65 6.18 3.84 -3.22
CA PRO A 65 5.88 2.44 -3.45
C PRO A 65 5.10 2.24 -4.75
N CYS A 66 5.50 1.27 -5.57
CA CYS A 66 4.67 0.80 -6.68
C CYS A 66 3.57 -0.11 -6.14
N PHE A 67 2.34 0.05 -6.64
CA PHE A 67 1.19 -0.75 -6.22
C PHE A 67 0.61 -1.51 -7.41
N VAL A 68 0.57 -2.84 -7.28
CA VAL A 68 -0.05 -3.72 -8.26
C VAL A 68 -1.47 -4.04 -7.79
N PRO A 69 -2.52 -3.57 -8.48
CA PRO A 69 -3.90 -3.84 -8.08
C PRO A 69 -4.31 -5.27 -8.37
N GLN A 70 -5.32 -5.74 -7.63
CA GLN A 70 -5.87 -7.08 -7.81
C GLN A 70 -6.60 -7.25 -9.15
N LEU A 71 -7.28 -6.21 -9.63
CA LEU A 71 -7.99 -6.21 -10.91
C LEU A 71 -7.27 -5.31 -11.91
N PHE A 72 -6.82 -5.89 -13.01
CA PHE A 72 -6.02 -5.21 -14.03
C PHE A 72 -6.83 -4.61 -15.19
N GLY A 73 -8.11 -4.98 -15.33
CA GLY A 73 -8.93 -4.52 -16.47
C GLY A 73 -9.05 -3.00 -16.61
N GLN A 74 -8.79 -2.26 -15.52
CA GLN A 74 -8.73 -0.80 -15.52
C GLN A 74 -7.50 -0.21 -16.23
N PHE A 75 -6.54 -1.03 -16.70
CA PHE A 75 -5.36 -0.58 -17.44
C PHE A 75 -5.29 -1.08 -18.88
N ASN A 76 -6.39 -1.59 -19.44
CA ASN A 76 -6.39 -2.11 -20.80
C ASN A 76 -5.97 -1.06 -21.85
N GLU A 77 -6.19 0.22 -21.55
CA GLU A 77 -5.81 1.35 -22.41
C GLU A 77 -4.35 1.83 -22.19
N PHE A 78 -3.62 1.21 -21.26
CA PHE A 78 -2.25 1.59 -20.94
C PHE A 78 -1.24 0.52 -21.39
N THR A 79 -0.08 0.98 -21.85
CA THR A 79 1.10 0.12 -21.95
C THR A 79 1.55 -0.35 -20.57
N VAL A 80 2.31 -1.45 -20.51
CA VAL A 80 2.91 -1.94 -19.25
C VAL A 80 3.69 -0.85 -18.52
N ALA A 81 4.41 -0.01 -19.27
CA ALA A 81 5.20 1.08 -18.69
C ALA A 81 4.33 2.18 -18.05
N GLN A 82 3.20 2.53 -18.70
CA GLN A 82 2.23 3.49 -18.17
C GLN A 82 1.49 2.93 -16.95
N ALA A 83 1.05 1.67 -17.01
CA ALA A 83 0.37 1.00 -15.91
C ALA A 83 1.25 0.91 -14.64
N LEU A 84 2.57 0.87 -14.81
CA LEU A 84 3.55 0.82 -13.72
C LEU A 84 4.15 2.19 -13.37
N HIS A 85 3.77 3.27 -14.05
CA HIS A 85 4.35 4.61 -13.91
C HIS A 85 5.88 4.64 -14.07
N VAL A 86 6.40 3.91 -15.07
CA VAL A 86 7.83 3.82 -15.39
C VAL A 86 8.17 4.23 -16.82
N GLU A 87 7.24 4.84 -17.55
CA GLU A 87 7.43 5.30 -18.94
C GLU A 87 8.66 6.21 -19.11
N ASP A 88 8.92 7.08 -18.14
CA ASP A 88 10.09 7.96 -18.14
C ASP A 88 11.43 7.22 -18.10
N LYS A 89 11.43 5.96 -17.63
CA LYS A 89 12.63 5.12 -17.60
C LYS A 89 12.99 4.51 -18.95
N LEU A 90 12.03 4.46 -19.88
CA LEU A 90 12.23 3.91 -21.23
C LEU A 90 12.72 4.95 -22.24
N ARG A 91 12.66 6.24 -21.90
CA ARG A 91 13.08 7.36 -22.76
C ARG A 91 14.55 7.75 -22.55
N ARG A 92 15.35 6.86 -21.94
CA ARG A 92 16.78 7.04 -21.70
C ARG A 92 17.60 6.13 -22.61
#